data_AF-A0A7C9CHX4-F1
#
_entry.id   AF-A0A7C9CHX4-F1
#
_cell.length_a   1.000
_cell.length_b   1.000
_cell.length_c   1.000
_cell.angle_alpha   90.00
_cell.angle_beta   90.00
_cell.angle_gamma   90.00
#
_symmetry.space_group_name_H-M   'P 1'
#
loop_
_entity.id
_entity.type
_entity.pdbx_description
1 polymer ?
#
loop_
_entity_poly.entity_id
_entity_poly.type
_entity_poly.pdbx_seq_one_letter_code
_entity_poly.pdbx_strand_id
1 'polypeptide(L)'
;SPLFTTERNRPSIDKVLYITLQTGTIYYIGPIHTEGNEARLDHEPPFREEMERLPYPNFYYALEDVVRSYDPRLTYSIHRPSIIFGASTRSTYNFLLTAAVYAEICKYRNVPFRYPGSRYTWEHFCDMTDARVLAEQHVWAA
;
A
#
# COMPACT_ATOMS: atom_id res chain seq x y z
N SER A 1 -30.10 -10.25 37.72
CA SER A 1 -28.76 -10.83 37.50
C SER A 1 -28.05 -10.04 36.41
N PRO A 2 -26.94 -9.35 36.73
CA PRO A 2 -26.36 -8.33 35.86
C PRO A 2 -25.23 -8.88 34.98
N LEU A 3 -24.76 -8.00 34.08
CA LEU A 3 -23.45 -7.97 33.39
C LEU A 3 -23.30 -8.81 32.12
N PHE A 4 -23.32 -8.12 30.97
CA PHE A 4 -22.28 -8.24 29.94
C PHE A 4 -22.20 -6.92 29.15
N THR A 5 -21.68 -5.87 29.79
CA THR A 5 -21.05 -4.76 29.06
C THR A 5 -19.63 -5.20 28.71
N THR A 6 -19.42 -5.66 27.48
CA THR A 6 -18.07 -5.73 26.90
C THR A 6 -17.59 -4.30 26.66
N GLU A 7 -17.03 -3.67 27.70
CA GLU A 7 -16.11 -2.56 27.49
C GLU A 7 -14.92 -3.11 26.70
N ARG A 8 -14.90 -2.79 25.40
CA ARG A 8 -13.68 -2.89 24.61
C ARG A 8 -12.64 -2.00 25.27
N ASN A 9 -11.66 -2.65 25.90
CA ASN A 9 -10.46 -2.08 26.47
C ASN A 9 -9.77 -1.20 25.40
N ARG A 10 -10.14 0.07 25.32
CA ARG A 10 -9.46 1.05 24.48
C ARG A 10 -8.16 1.38 25.21
N PRO A 11 -6.98 1.15 24.61
CA PRO A 11 -5.74 1.54 25.24
C PRO A 11 -5.80 3.03 25.58
N SER A 12 -5.45 3.41 26.81
CA SER A 12 -5.35 4.83 27.16
C SER A 12 -4.23 5.44 26.31
N ILE A 13 -4.50 6.62 25.74
CA ILE A 13 -3.59 7.35 24.85
C ILE A 13 -2.22 7.61 25.52
N ASP A 14 -2.17 7.62 26.84
CA ASP A 14 -0.95 7.79 27.65
C ASP A 14 0.11 6.68 27.49
N LYS A 15 -0.18 5.62 26.72
CA LYS A 15 0.73 4.49 26.48
C LYS A 15 1.13 4.30 25.02
N VAL A 16 0.67 5.15 24.10
CA VAL A 16 1.03 5.01 22.68
C VAL A 16 2.43 5.60 22.48
N LEU A 17 3.38 4.73 22.17
CA LEU A 17 4.80 5.10 21.98
C LEU A 17 5.22 5.09 20.51
N TYR A 18 4.49 4.39 19.64
CA TYR A 18 4.88 4.15 18.26
C TYR A 18 3.70 4.20 17.29
N ILE A 19 3.88 4.82 16.12
CA ILE A 19 2.95 4.77 14.98
C ILE A 19 3.62 4.14 13.76
N THR A 20 2.98 3.12 13.20
CA THR A 20 3.33 2.60 11.87
C THR A 20 2.36 3.12 10.83
N LEU A 21 2.86 3.83 9.81
CA LEU A 21 2.07 4.30 8.67
C LEU A 21 2.44 3.51 7.41
N GLN A 22 1.45 2.90 6.75
CA GLN A 22 1.64 2.28 5.43
C GLN A 22 1.08 3.18 4.33
N THR A 23 1.92 3.52 3.35
CA THR A 23 1.56 4.26 2.13
C THR A 23 1.79 3.37 0.90
N GLY A 24 2.72 3.72 0.01
CA GLY A 24 3.09 2.91 -1.15
C GLY A 24 3.87 3.65 -2.22
N THR A 25 4.22 2.94 -3.30
CA THR A 25 5.04 3.46 -4.42
C THR A 25 4.42 4.67 -5.14
N ILE A 26 3.10 4.91 -4.99
CA ILE A 26 2.42 6.14 -5.47
C ILE A 26 3.10 7.42 -4.96
N TYR A 27 3.85 7.35 -3.85
CA TYR A 27 4.74 8.44 -3.40
C TYR A 27 5.70 8.92 -4.50
N TYR A 28 6.27 8.00 -5.29
CA TYR A 28 7.32 8.30 -6.28
C TYR A 28 6.81 8.47 -7.71
N ILE A 29 5.63 7.94 -8.02
CA ILE A 29 5.06 7.92 -9.38
C ILE A 29 3.94 8.94 -9.59
N GLY A 30 3.49 9.59 -8.51
CA GLY A 30 2.35 10.52 -8.55
C GLY A 30 1.00 9.80 -8.67
N PRO A 31 -0.11 10.57 -8.70
CA PRO A 31 -1.46 10.00 -8.74
C PRO A 31 -1.69 9.17 -10.02
N ILE A 32 -2.47 8.09 -9.88
CA ILE A 32 -2.82 7.20 -11.00
C ILE A 32 -3.66 7.93 -12.05
N HIS A 33 -4.44 8.93 -11.62
CA HIS A 33 -5.24 9.79 -12.46
C HIS A 33 -4.80 11.24 -12.27
N THR A 34 -4.22 11.83 -13.31
CA THR A 34 -3.95 13.26 -13.39
C THR A 34 -5.02 13.91 -14.25
N GLU A 35 -5.63 14.99 -13.78
CA GLU A 35 -6.50 15.82 -14.62
C GLU A 35 -5.62 16.74 -15.48
N GLY A 36 -5.83 16.73 -16.80
CA GLY A 36 -5.13 17.62 -17.75
C GLY A 36 -4.05 16.95 -18.59
N ASN A 37 -3.53 17.71 -19.56
CA ASN A 37 -2.46 17.32 -20.51
C ASN A 37 -1.04 17.66 -19.99
N GLU A 38 -0.88 17.86 -18.68
CA GLU A 38 0.44 18.18 -18.12
C GLU A 38 1.39 16.99 -18.24
N ALA A 39 2.66 17.27 -18.53
CA ALA A 39 3.70 16.25 -18.52
C ALA A 39 3.74 15.61 -17.14
N ARG A 40 3.55 14.29 -17.09
CA ARG A 40 3.63 13.51 -15.85
C ARG A 40 5.06 13.60 -15.32
N LEU A 41 5.22 14.18 -14.14
CA LEU A 41 6.46 14.27 -13.41
C LEU A 41 6.53 13.08 -12.45
N ASP A 42 7.21 12.01 -12.84
CA ASP A 42 7.56 10.91 -11.95
C ASP A 42 9.07 10.84 -11.74
N HIS A 43 9.47 10.24 -10.62
CA HIS A 43 10.86 9.86 -10.44
C HIS A 43 11.19 8.67 -11.33
N GLU A 44 12.45 8.55 -11.72
CA GLU A 44 12.94 7.35 -12.40
C GLU A 44 13.33 6.27 -11.38
N PRO A 45 12.93 5.01 -11.60
CA PRO A 45 13.36 3.90 -10.75
C PRO A 45 14.87 3.61 -10.92
N PRO A 46 15.54 3.02 -9.92
CA PRO A 46 14.97 2.52 -8.67
C PRO A 46 14.67 3.65 -7.67
N PHE A 47 13.46 3.62 -7.10
CA PHE A 47 13.02 4.61 -6.13
C PHE A 47 13.81 4.51 -4.83
N ARG A 48 14.11 5.67 -4.23
CA ARG A 48 14.81 5.80 -2.95
C ARG A 48 14.06 6.70 -2.00
N GLU A 49 14.13 6.43 -0.71
CA GLU A 49 13.35 7.10 0.32
C GLU A 49 13.66 8.59 0.44
N GLU A 50 14.88 9.01 0.08
CA GLU A 50 15.33 10.40 0.08
C GLU A 50 14.83 11.22 -1.11
N MET A 51 14.15 10.59 -2.08
CA MET A 51 13.57 11.31 -3.21
C MET A 51 12.50 12.31 -2.74
N GLU A 52 12.59 13.51 -3.28
CA GLU A 52 11.69 14.62 -2.97
C GLU A 52 10.23 14.31 -3.33
N ARG A 53 9.29 15.00 -2.66
CA ARG A 53 7.88 14.90 -3.02
C ARG A 53 7.65 15.45 -4.43
N LEU A 54 6.85 14.73 -5.21
CA LEU A 54 6.37 15.26 -6.49
C LEU A 54 5.40 16.43 -6.26
N PRO A 55 5.32 17.41 -7.19
CA PRO A 55 4.47 18.60 -7.07
C PRO A 55 3.00 18.30 -7.38
N TYR A 56 2.47 17.18 -6.85
CA TYR A 56 1.08 16.76 -7.01
C TYR A 56 0.38 16.63 -5.66
N PRO A 57 -0.93 16.89 -5.59
CA PRO A 57 -1.74 16.50 -4.44
C PRO A 57 -1.70 14.98 -4.26
N ASN A 58 -1.05 14.52 -3.19
CA ASN A 58 -0.99 13.10 -2.84
C ASN A 58 -1.36 12.95 -1.36
N PHE A 59 -2.40 12.17 -1.08
CA PHE A 59 -2.85 11.96 0.30
C PHE A 59 -1.78 11.28 1.17
N TYR A 60 -0.82 10.57 0.58
CA TYR A 60 0.33 10.03 1.32
C TYR A 60 1.14 11.15 1.99
N TYR A 61 1.35 12.27 1.32
CA TYR A 61 2.10 13.39 1.89
C TYR A 61 1.35 13.98 3.10
N ALA A 62 0.03 14.15 2.97
CA ALA A 62 -0.83 14.61 4.05
C ALA A 62 -0.81 13.65 5.25
N LEU A 63 -0.85 12.33 5.02
CA LEU A 63 -0.76 11.35 6.09
C LEU A 63 0.61 11.40 6.80
N GLU A 64 1.71 11.53 6.05
CA GLU A 64 3.02 11.68 6.65
C GLU A 64 3.15 12.99 7.46
N ASP A 65 2.59 14.09 6.96
CA ASP A 65 2.62 15.39 7.65
C ASP A 65 1.83 15.32 8.96
N VAL A 66 0.68 14.64 8.97
CA VAL A 66 -0.09 14.38 10.19
C VAL A 66 0.73 13.56 11.19
N VAL A 67 1.37 12.47 10.76
CA VAL A 67 2.20 11.65 11.65
C VAL A 67 3.39 12.45 12.22
N ARG A 68 4.05 13.27 11.39
CA ARG A 68 5.15 14.15 11.80
C ARG A 68 4.74 15.27 12.73
N SER A 69 3.46 15.66 12.73
CA SER A 69 2.94 16.75 13.56
C SER A 69 2.66 16.38 15.02
N TYR A 70 2.71 15.09 15.37
CA TYR A 70 2.49 14.63 16.74
C TYR A 70 3.64 14.98 17.70
N ASP A 71 3.40 14.76 18.99
CA ASP A 71 4.36 15.02 20.07
C ASP A 71 5.71 14.31 19.79
N PRO A 72 6.86 15.00 19.93
CA PRO A 72 8.18 14.41 19.67
C PRO A 72 8.53 13.16 20.48
N ARG A 73 7.80 12.87 21.57
CA ARG A 73 7.95 11.63 22.35
C ARG A 73 7.40 10.40 21.61
N LEU A 74 6.58 10.61 20.59
CA LEU A 74 6.03 9.56 19.74
C LEU A 74 6.99 9.26 18.58
N THR A 75 7.40 8.01 18.44
CA THR A 75 8.20 7.57 17.29
C THR A 75 7.31 7.00 16.19
N TYR A 76 7.81 6.95 14.96
CA TYR A 76 7.05 6.43 13.83
C TYR A 76 7.92 5.81 12.74
N SER A 77 7.32 4.93 11.94
CA SER A 77 7.84 4.49 10.65
C SER A 77 6.83 4.69 9.54
N ILE A 78 7.34 4.84 8.32
CA ILE A 78 6.55 4.92 7.09
C ILE A 78 6.99 3.78 6.16
N HIS A 79 6.06 2.94 5.74
CA HIS A 79 6.30 1.79 4.87
C HIS A 79 5.67 2.03 3.50
N ARG A 80 6.48 1.94 2.43
CA ARG A 80 6.07 2.26 1.05
C ARG A 80 6.12 0.99 0.16
N PRO A 81 5.23 0.01 0.35
CA PRO A 81 5.21 -1.19 -0.46
C PRO A 81 4.86 -0.90 -1.92
N SER A 82 5.32 -1.78 -2.83
CA SER A 82 4.86 -1.85 -4.22
C SER A 82 3.55 -2.63 -4.33
N ILE A 83 3.37 -3.44 -5.38
CA ILE A 83 2.15 -4.23 -5.54
C ILE A 83 2.12 -5.29 -4.45
N ILE A 84 1.12 -5.23 -3.56
CA ILE A 84 1.01 -6.16 -2.43
C ILE A 84 0.42 -7.50 -2.90
N PHE A 85 1.14 -8.58 -2.62
CA PHE A 85 0.68 -9.95 -2.78
C PHE A 85 0.24 -10.52 -1.43
N GLY A 86 -1.04 -10.87 -1.33
CA GLY A 86 -1.62 -11.39 -0.10
C GLY A 86 -2.98 -12.06 -0.33
N ALA A 87 -3.50 -12.67 0.74
CA ALA A 87 -4.67 -13.54 0.70
C ALA A 87 -5.93 -12.91 1.31
N SER A 88 -6.13 -11.60 1.15
CA SER A 88 -7.33 -10.92 1.66
C SER A 88 -8.45 -10.87 0.62
N THR A 89 -9.60 -11.47 0.94
CA THR A 89 -10.83 -11.40 0.13
C THR A 89 -11.57 -10.06 0.27
N ARG A 90 -11.15 -9.21 1.21
CA ARG A 90 -11.75 -7.89 1.47
C ARG A 90 -10.89 -6.73 0.95
N SER A 91 -9.70 -7.01 0.44
CA SER A 91 -8.85 -5.96 -0.12
C SER A 91 -9.45 -5.42 -1.40
N THR A 92 -9.60 -4.10 -1.47
CA THR A 92 -10.04 -3.39 -2.68
C THR A 92 -9.03 -3.55 -3.83
N TYR A 93 -7.75 -3.68 -3.50
CA TYR A 93 -6.66 -3.84 -4.47
C TYR A 93 -5.94 -5.17 -4.21
N ASN A 94 -6.38 -6.23 -4.90
CA ASN A 94 -5.77 -7.56 -4.79
C ASN A 94 -5.53 -8.16 -6.17
N PHE A 95 -4.33 -7.94 -6.71
CA PHE A 95 -3.95 -8.46 -8.02
C PHE A 95 -3.93 -9.99 -8.04
N LEU A 96 -3.34 -10.62 -7.01
CA LEU A 96 -3.18 -12.08 -6.96
C LEU A 96 -4.54 -12.79 -6.95
N LEU A 97 -5.47 -12.34 -6.11
CA LEU A 97 -6.82 -12.90 -6.07
C LEU A 97 -7.57 -12.68 -7.39
N THR A 98 -7.43 -11.49 -7.99
CA THR A 98 -8.05 -11.17 -9.28
C THR A 98 -7.53 -12.09 -10.38
N ALA A 99 -6.22 -12.31 -10.45
CA ALA A 99 -5.59 -13.22 -11.40
C ALA A 99 -6.03 -14.68 -11.18
N ALA A 100 -6.11 -15.12 -9.92
CA ALA A 100 -6.58 -16.47 -9.57
C ALA A 100 -8.03 -16.71 -9.99
N VAL A 101 -8.93 -15.74 -9.73
CA VAL A 101 -10.34 -15.81 -10.15
C VAL A 101 -10.44 -15.82 -11.68
N TYR A 102 -9.67 -14.99 -12.38
CA TYR A 102 -9.62 -15.00 -13.84
C TYR A 102 -9.15 -16.36 -14.40
N ALA A 103 -8.12 -16.95 -13.79
CA ALA A 103 -7.64 -18.29 -14.16
C ALA A 103 -8.69 -19.37 -13.96
N GLU A 104 -9.41 -19.37 -12.83
CA GLU A 104 -10.49 -20.32 -12.58
C GLU A 104 -11.66 -20.14 -13.57
N ILE A 105 -11.99 -18.92 -13.97
CA ILE A 105 -12.99 -18.66 -15.02
C ILE A 105 -12.52 -19.23 -16.38
N CYS A 106 -11.26 -19.01 -16.77
CA CYS A 106 -10.70 -19.55 -18.00
C CYS A 106 -10.74 -21.08 -18.02
N LYS A 107 -10.35 -21.71 -16.91
CA LYS A 107 -10.39 -23.16 -16.73
C LYS A 107 -11.82 -23.70 -16.82
N TYR A 108 -12.77 -23.09 -16.11
CA TYR A 108 -14.18 -23.49 -16.14
C TYR A 108 -14.78 -23.42 -17.56
N ARG A 109 -14.41 -22.38 -18.32
CA ARG A 109 -14.88 -22.18 -19.70
C ARG A 109 -14.08 -22.95 -20.75
N ASN A 110 -13.05 -23.69 -20.36
CA ASN A 110 -12.11 -24.37 -21.26
C ASN A 110 -11.52 -23.43 -22.33
N VAL A 111 -11.11 -22.23 -21.91
CA VAL A 111 -10.44 -21.24 -22.77
C VAL A 111 -9.02 -20.99 -22.26
N PRO A 112 -8.07 -20.63 -23.14
CA PRO A 112 -6.72 -20.31 -22.71
C PRO A 112 -6.72 -19.06 -21.82
N PHE A 113 -5.85 -19.07 -20.82
CA PHE A 113 -5.53 -17.87 -20.03
C PHE A 113 -4.80 -16.87 -20.94
N ARG A 114 -5.40 -15.69 -21.17
CA ARG A 114 -4.77 -14.62 -21.95
C ARG A 114 -4.33 -13.51 -21.00
N TYR A 115 -3.06 -13.11 -21.08
CA TYR A 115 -2.53 -12.05 -20.24
C TYR A 115 -3.32 -10.74 -20.45
N PRO A 116 -3.93 -10.16 -19.40
CA PRO A 116 -4.83 -9.01 -19.53
C PRO A 116 -4.10 -7.65 -19.47
N GLY A 117 -2.77 -7.63 -19.65
CA GLY A 117 -1.95 -6.42 -19.62
C GLY A 117 -1.45 -5.98 -20.99
N SER A 118 -0.48 -5.06 -21.00
CA SER A 118 0.15 -4.57 -22.22
C SER A 118 1.43 -5.36 -22.55
N ARG A 119 1.94 -5.20 -23.77
CA ARG A 119 3.26 -5.74 -24.14
C ARG A 119 4.36 -5.20 -23.21
N TYR A 120 4.26 -3.94 -22.82
CA TYR A 120 5.20 -3.32 -21.90
C TYR A 120 5.24 -4.06 -20.56
N THR A 121 4.09 -4.28 -19.91
CA THR A 121 4.03 -4.97 -18.61
C THR A 121 4.35 -6.46 -18.69
N TRP A 122 4.31 -7.05 -19.89
CA TRP A 122 4.73 -8.44 -20.14
C TRP A 122 6.25 -8.59 -20.31
N GLU A 123 6.89 -7.65 -21.01
CA GLU A 123 8.30 -7.76 -21.39
C GLU A 123 9.27 -7.05 -20.41
N HIS A 124 8.76 -6.30 -19.44
CA HIS A 124 9.59 -5.50 -18.50
C HIS A 124 9.52 -6.03 -17.07
N PHE A 125 10.50 -5.61 -16.27
CA PHE A 125 10.60 -5.96 -14.86
C PHE A 125 9.53 -5.26 -14.01
N CYS A 126 8.98 -5.98 -13.05
CA CYS A 126 8.04 -5.49 -12.06
C CYS A 126 8.38 -6.13 -10.71
N ASP A 127 8.42 -5.34 -9.65
CA ASP A 127 8.60 -5.82 -8.29
C ASP A 127 7.26 -5.91 -7.55
N MET A 128 7.25 -6.71 -6.48
CA MET A 128 6.05 -6.98 -5.69
C MET A 128 6.44 -7.13 -4.22
N THR A 129 5.51 -6.81 -3.32
CA THR A 129 5.70 -6.92 -1.87
C THR A 129 4.84 -8.04 -1.30
N ASP A 130 5.44 -9.06 -0.66
CA ASP A 130 4.69 -10.07 0.09
C ASP A 130 4.09 -9.44 1.36
N ALA A 131 2.79 -9.64 1.59
CA ALA A 131 2.08 -9.05 2.73
C ALA A 131 2.64 -9.49 4.10
N ARG A 132 3.23 -10.68 4.21
CA ARG A 132 3.85 -11.18 5.45
C ARG A 132 5.19 -10.48 5.71
N VAL A 133 6.02 -10.32 4.67
CA VAL A 133 7.28 -9.58 4.77
C VAL A 133 7.00 -8.12 5.14
N LEU A 134 5.96 -7.52 4.56
CA LEU A 134 5.53 -6.17 4.94
C LEU A 134 5.09 -6.10 6.42
N ALA A 135 4.33 -7.08 6.89
CA ALA A 135 3.94 -7.15 8.30
C ALA A 135 5.16 -7.36 9.23
N GLU A 136 6.12 -8.19 8.84
CA GLU A 136 7.38 -8.36 9.55
C GLU A 136 8.18 -7.05 9.60
N GLN A 137 8.21 -6.29 8.50
CA GLN A 137 8.86 -4.98 8.45
C GLN A 137 8.17 -3.97 9.38
N HIS A 138 6.84 -3.99 9.47
CA HIS A 138 6.09 -3.15 10.42
C HIS A 138 6.47 -3.47 11.87
N VAL A 139 6.56 -4.75 12.21
CA VAL A 139 6.94 -5.19 13.57
C VAL A 139 8.41 -4.88 13.86
N TRP A 140 9.29 -5.03 12.88
CA TRP A 140 10.71 -4.73 13.02
C TRP A 140 10.99 -3.26 13.33
N ALA A 141 10.18 -2.35 12.78
CA ALA A 141 10.38 -0.92 12.95
C ALA A 141 9.86 -0.39 14.30
N ALA A 142 8.87 -1.08 14.90
CA ALA A 142 8.14 -0.67 16.12
C ALA A 142 8.90 -0.97 17.42
#